data_AF-A0A7J7LJY5-F1
#
_entry.id   AF-A0A7J7LJY5-F1
#
_cell.length_a   1.000
_cell.length_b   1.000
_cell.length_c   1.000
_cell.angle_alpha   90.00
_cell.angle_beta   90.00
_cell.angle_gamma   90.00
#
_symmetry.space_group_name_H-M   'P 1'
#
loop_
_entity.id
_entity.type
_entity.pdbx_description
1 polymer ?
#
loop_
_entity_poly.entity_id
_entity_poly.type
_entity_poly.pdbx_seq_one_letter_code
_entity_poly.pdbx_strand_id
1 'polypeptide(L)' 'MVFLSIEDLARDLFIFINYPDGGAIFEIGIFYMMQYVTPDVHTICMGLVASMASLILVKGKITQHLAFPHA' A
#
# COMPACT_ATOMS: atom_id res chain seq x y z
N MET A 1 -3.19 -6.70 6.79
CA MET A 1 -1.95 -6.06 7.29
C MET A 1 -1.68 -6.42 8.74
N VAL A 2 -2.52 -6.04 9.70
CA VAL A 2 -2.31 -6.37 11.14
C VAL A 2 -2.22 -7.87 11.40
N PHE A 3 -3.16 -8.65 10.87
CA PHE A 3 -3.16 -10.10 11.04
C PHE A 3 -1.85 -10.74 10.55
N LEU A 4 -1.42 -10.40 9.33
CA LEU A 4 -0.16 -10.89 8.75
C LEU A 4 1.07 -10.42 9.54
N SER A 5 1.02 -9.20 10.09
CA SER A 5 2.08 -8.67 10.96
C SER A 5 2.15 -9.37 12.31
N ILE A 6 1.03 -9.92 12.82
CA ILE A 6 1.02 -10.70 14.07
C ILE A 6 1.60 -12.10 13.83
N GLU A 7 1.33 -12.70 12.67
CA GLU A 7 1.88 -14.02 12.31
C GLU A 7 3.40 -13.96 12.13
N ASP A 8 3.90 -12.95 11.42
CA ASP A 8 5.34 -12.77 11.19
C ASP A 8 5.70 -11.28 11.05
N LEU A 9 6.45 -10.77 12.02
CA LEU A 9 6.89 -9.37 12.06
C LEU A 9 8.04 -9.07 11.08
N ALA A 10 8.73 -10.10 10.58
CA ALA A 10 9.89 -9.96 9.70
C ALA A 10 9.55 -10.17 8.21
N ARG A 11 8.33 -10.64 7.91
CA ARG A 11 7.91 -10.94 6.54
C ARG A 11 7.34 -9.71 5.85
N ASP A 12 7.96 -9.35 4.74
CA ASP A 12 7.50 -8.29 3.85
C ASP A 12 6.04 -8.49 3.40
N LEU A 13 5.28 -7.39 3.41
CA LEU A 13 3.88 -7.35 3.01
C LEU A 13 3.78 -6.81 1.58
N PHE A 14 3.00 -7.47 0.74
CA PHE A 14 2.75 -7.03 -0.63
C PHE A 14 1.31 -6.56 -0.78
N ILE A 15 1.13 -5.31 -1.22
CA ILE A 15 -0.17 -4.69 -1.47
C ILE A 15 -0.30 -4.41 -2.95
N PHE A 16 -1.26 -5.09 -3.59
CA PHE A 16 -1.64 -4.83 -4.96
C PHE A 16 -2.77 -3.81 -4.99
N ILE A 17 -2.58 -2.71 -5.72
CA ILE A 17 -3.51 -1.58 -5.77
C ILE A 17 -3.98 -1.39 -7.21
N ASN A 18 -5.29 -1.37 -7.40
CA ASN A 18 -5.95 -0.98 -8.65
C ASN A 18 -7.22 -0.24 -8.27
N TYR A 19 -7.08 1.06 -8.03
CA TYR A 19 -8.14 1.87 -7.46
C TYR A 19 -8.01 3.32 -7.92
N PRO A 20 -8.89 3.80 -8.83
CA PRO A 20 -8.72 5.09 -9.48
C PRO A 20 -9.10 6.28 -8.60
N ASP A 21 -10.08 6.12 -7.70
CA ASP A 21 -10.50 7.17 -6.78
C ASP A 21 -11.38 6.59 -5.65
N GLY A 22 -11.38 7.25 -4.49
CA GLY A 22 -12.14 6.82 -3.33
C GLY A 22 -12.40 7.85 -2.25
N GLY A 23 -12.97 7.37 -1.15
CA GLY A 23 -13.25 8.21 0.01
C GLY A 23 -11.98 8.49 0.81
N ALA A 24 -11.62 9.77 0.93
CA ALA A 24 -10.44 10.24 1.65
C ALA A 24 -10.21 9.58 3.03
N ILE A 25 -11.30 9.33 3.77
CA ILE A 25 -11.25 8.71 5.10
C ILE A 25 -10.73 7.26 5.05
N PHE A 26 -11.18 6.47 4.06
CA PHE A 26 -10.75 5.09 3.92
C PHE A 26 -9.26 5.00 3.57
N GLU A 27 -8.81 5.89 2.68
CA GLU A 27 -7.43 5.93 2.21
C GLU A 27 -6.47 6.41 3.30
N ILE A 28 -6.87 7.42 4.08
CA ILE A 28 -6.13 7.86 5.27
C ILE A 28 -6.05 6.74 6.31
N GLY A 29 -7.12 5.97 6.50
CA GLY A 29 -7.11 4.79 7.37
C GLY A 29 -6.04 3.79 6.96
N ILE A 30 -5.99 3.41 5.68
CA ILE A 30 -4.96 2.50 5.14
C ILE A 30 -3.55 3.11 5.30
N PHE A 31 -3.40 4.41 5.00
CA PHE A 31 -2.13 5.13 5.12
C PHE A 31 -1.56 5.10 6.55
N TYR A 32 -2.41 5.24 7.57
CA TYR A 32 -1.98 5.10 8.96
C TYR A 32 -1.70 3.65 9.34
N MET A 33 -2.48 2.69 8.85
CA MET A 33 -2.21 1.28 9.10
C MET A 33 -0.88 0.82 8.51
N MET A 34 -0.47 1.35 7.35
CA MET A 34 0.86 1.12 6.77
C MET A 34 2.01 1.65 7.63
N GLN A 35 1.77 2.67 8.46
CA GLN A 35 2.77 3.19 9.40
C GLN A 35 2.79 2.44 10.72
N TYR A 36 1.65 1.88 11.10
CA TYR A 36 1.50 1.20 12.38
C TYR A 36 2.13 -0.19 12.36
N VAL A 37 2.03 -0.91 11.24
CA VAL A 37 2.62 -2.25 11.11
C VAL A 37 4.14 -2.17 11.01
N THR A 38 4.84 -3.10 11.67
CA THR A 38 6.31 -3.17 11.65
C THR A 38 6.92 -3.72 10.36
N PRO A 39 6.30 -4.67 9.62
CA PRO A 39 6.94 -5.23 8.43
C PRO A 39 6.94 -4.22 7.29
N ASP A 40 7.93 -4.35 6.42
CA ASP A 40 8.05 -3.52 5.23
C ASP A 40 6.91 -3.78 4.26
N VAL A 41 6.26 -2.70 3.82
CA VAL A 41 5.11 -2.77 2.91
C VAL A 41 5.54 -2.40 1.49
N HIS A 42 5.47 -3.36 0.59
CA HIS A 42 5.65 -3.20 -0.85
C HIS A 42 4.31 -2.87 -1.49
N THR A 43 4.30 -1.90 -2.39
CA THR A 43 3.08 -1.48 -3.09
C THR A 43 3.25 -1.70 -4.58
N ILE A 44 2.26 -2.31 -5.22
CA ILE A 44 2.29 -2.71 -6.62
C ILE A 44 1.03 -2.18 -7.32
N CYS A 45 1.22 -1.25 -8.25
CA CYS A 45 0.15 -0.68 -9.07
C CYS A 45 -0.16 -1.62 -10.25
N MET A 46 -1.38 -2.16 -10.33
CA MET A 46 -1.79 -3.10 -11.39
C MET A 46 -2.52 -2.47 -12.58
N GLY A 47 -3.01 -1.25 -12.41
CA GLY A 47 -3.82 -0.54 -13.39
C GLY A 47 -3.81 0.93 -13.01
N LEU A 48 -4.98 1.56 -12.87
CA LEU A 48 -5.03 2.97 -12.51
C LEU A 48 -5.03 3.15 -10.99
N VAL A 49 -4.06 3.91 -10.49
CA VAL A 49 -4.04 4.42 -9.12
C VAL A 49 -3.86 5.94 -9.18
N ALA A 50 -4.94 6.67 -8.90
CA ALA A 50 -4.97 8.12 -8.99
C ALA A 50 -5.54 8.75 -7.71
N SER A 51 -5.49 10.08 -7.62
CA SER A 51 -5.99 10.81 -6.44
C SER A 51 -5.24 10.39 -5.17
N MET A 52 -5.94 10.27 -4.05
CA MET A 52 -5.37 10.00 -2.74
C MET A 52 -4.97 8.51 -2.55
N ALA A 53 -5.43 7.61 -3.43
CA ALA A 53 -4.86 6.27 -3.58
C ALA A 53 -3.38 6.27 -4.05
N SER A 54 -2.94 7.30 -4.79
CA SER A 54 -1.53 7.44 -5.19
C SER A 54 -0.61 7.69 -4.00
N LEU A 55 -1.11 8.33 -2.93
CA LEU A 55 -0.36 8.52 -1.69
C LEU A 55 -0.11 7.19 -0.97
N ILE A 56 -1.06 6.26 -1.04
CA ILE A 56 -0.90 4.89 -0.51
C ILE A 56 0.20 4.18 -1.28
N LEU A 57 0.24 4.32 -2.62
CA LEU A 57 1.29 3.74 -3.44
C LEU A 57 2.68 4.23 -3.00
N VAL A 58 2.86 5.53 -2.83
CA VAL A 58 4.15 6.12 -2.40
C VAL A 58 4.49 5.85 -0.93
N LYS A 59 3.49 5.50 -0.10
CA LYS A 59 3.69 5.25 1.33
C LYS A 59 4.42 3.95 1.64
N GLY A 60 4.48 3.01 0.69
CA GLY A 60 5.26 1.78 0.85
C GLY A 60 6.74 2.06 1.13
N LYS A 61 7.53 1.02 1.38
CA LYS A 61 8.98 1.15 1.57
C LYS A 61 9.62 1.90 0.41
N ILE A 62 10.47 2.88 0.75
CA ILE A 62 11.22 3.69 -0.21
C ILE A 62 11.98 2.74 -1.14
N THR A 63 11.84 2.92 -2.45
CA THR A 63 12.38 2.08 -3.55
C THR A 63 11.63 0.78 -3.88
N GLN A 64 10.56 0.43 -3.17
CA GLN A 64 9.77 -0.79 -3.40
C GLN A 64 8.36 -0.52 -3.90
N HIS A 65 8.19 0.58 -4.65
CA HIS A 65 6.96 0.91 -5.35
C HIS A 65 7.09 0.43 -6.79
N LEU A 66 6.27 -0.55 -7.16
CA LEU A 66 6.26 -1.13 -8.50
C LEU A 66 4.97 -0.76 -9.21
N ALA A 67 5.03 -0.64 -10.53
CA ALA A 67 3.86 -0.50 -11.37
C ALA A 67 3.99 -1.46 -12.56
N PHE A 68 2.89 -2.08 -12.96
CA PHE A 68 2.86 -2.85 -14.19
C PHE A 68 3.03 -1.92 -15.40
N PRO A 69 3.53 -2.40 -16.55
CA PRO A 69 3.88 -1.54 -17.69
C PRO A 69 2.73 -0.73 -18.32
N HIS A 70 1.49 -1.07 -17.98
CA HIS A 70 0.26 -0.44 -18.50
C HIS A 70 -0.62 0.15 -17.39
N ALA A 71 -0.03 0.37 -16.22
CA ALA A 71 -0.65 1.04 -15.08
C ALA A 71 -0.48 2.57 -15.17
#